data_AF-A0A7C7GTF9-F1
#
_entry.id   AF-A0A7C7GTF9-F1
#
_cell.length_a   1.000
_cell.length_b   1.000
_cell.length_c   1.000
_cell.angle_alpha   90.00
_cell.angle_beta   90.00
_cell.angle_gamma   90.00
#
_symmetry.space_group_name_H-M   'P 1'
#
loop_
_entity.id
_entity.type
_entity.pdbx_description
1 polymer ?
#
loop_
_entity_poly.entity_id
_entity_poly.type
_entity_poly.pdbx_seq_one_letter_code
_entity_poly.pdbx_strand_id
1 'polypeptide(L)'
;MTITEFHQAVMAALATEPDEETLQGLTGEAQQLADMVGWADDIIDKDCRVSDAFMDLQARARARHEVSNDGNVAILHDVLGELMAAILKHDEDLRPSSDSDDDSGVL
;
A
#
# COMPACT_ATOMS: atom_id res chain seq x y z
N MET A 1 -5.71 -8.64 -8.89
CA MET A 1 -4.41 -9.07 -8.35
C MET A 1 -4.48 -9.06 -6.83
N THR A 2 -3.64 -9.81 -6.10
CA THR A 2 -3.50 -9.70 -4.63
C THR A 2 -2.40 -8.71 -4.24
N ILE A 3 -2.39 -8.22 -3.00
CA ILE A 3 -1.33 -7.32 -2.49
C ILE A 3 0.07 -7.94 -2.63
N THR A 4 0.21 -9.24 -2.39
CA THR A 4 1.51 -9.94 -2.51
C THR A 4 1.96 -10.04 -3.98
N GLU A 5 1.05 -10.40 -4.89
CA GLU A 5 1.36 -10.43 -6.33
C GLU A 5 1.72 -9.05 -6.86
N PHE A 6 0.99 -8.02 -6.41
CA PHE A 6 1.26 -6.64 -6.76
C PHE A 6 2.64 -6.17 -6.28
N HIS A 7 2.98 -6.43 -5.02
CA HIS A 7 4.32 -6.15 -4.50
C HIS A 7 5.41 -6.82 -5.34
N GLN A 8 5.25 -8.09 -5.70
CA GLN A 8 6.22 -8.81 -6.54
C GLN A 8 6.33 -8.20 -7.94
N ALA A 9 5.21 -7.81 -8.54
CA ALA A 9 5.19 -7.18 -9.86
C ALA A 9 5.91 -5.82 -9.87
N VAL A 10 5.64 -4.96 -8.87
CA VAL A 10 6.32 -3.67 -8.71
C VAL A 10 7.81 -3.86 -8.44
N MET A 11 8.17 -4.79 -7.56
CA MET A 11 9.57 -5.15 -7.30
C MET A 11 10.30 -5.56 -8.58
N ALA A 12 9.69 -6.40 -9.41
CA ALA A 12 10.26 -6.85 -10.67
C ALA A 12 10.42 -5.70 -11.67
N ALA A 13 9.40 -4.84 -11.78
CA ALA A 13 9.44 -3.66 -12.65
C ALA A 13 10.53 -2.67 -12.24
N LEU A 14 10.65 -2.36 -10.95
CA LEU A 14 11.66 -1.43 -10.44
C LEU A 14 13.10 -1.97 -10.48
N ALA A 15 13.27 -3.29 -10.60
CA ALA A 15 14.58 -3.92 -10.76
C ALA A 15 15.16 -3.79 -12.18
N THR A 16 14.36 -3.36 -13.15
CA THR A 16 14.75 -3.19 -14.55
C THR A 16 14.48 -1.76 -15.02
N GLU A 17 14.31 -1.58 -16.34
CA GLU A 17 13.81 -0.33 -16.93
C GLU A 17 12.41 -0.62 -17.49
N PRO A 18 11.35 -0.47 -16.68
CA PRO A 18 9.99 -0.77 -17.13
C PRO A 18 9.55 0.27 -18.15
N ASP A 19 8.76 -0.16 -19.13
CA ASP A 19 8.12 0.77 -20.07
C ASP A 19 6.92 1.49 -19.43
N GLU A 20 6.46 2.53 -20.12
CA GLU A 20 5.35 3.37 -19.69
C GLU A 20 4.05 2.57 -19.49
N GLU A 21 3.74 1.62 -20.38
CA GLU A 21 2.54 0.78 -20.30
C GLU A 21 2.54 -0.06 -19.02
N THR A 22 3.69 -0.64 -18.68
CA THR A 22 3.87 -1.40 -17.44
C THR A 22 3.67 -0.52 -16.21
N LEU A 23 4.27 0.67 -16.18
CA LEU A 23 4.14 1.60 -15.04
C LEU A 23 2.70 2.10 -14.87
N GLN A 24 2.01 2.40 -15.96
CA GLN A 24 0.60 2.82 -15.92
C GLN A 24 -0.31 1.67 -15.48
N GLY A 25 -0.06 0.45 -15.97
CA GLY A 25 -0.79 -0.74 -15.54
C GLY A 25 -0.65 -0.99 -14.03
N LEU A 26 0.58 -0.92 -13.51
CA LEU A 26 0.84 -1.06 -12.07
C LEU A 26 0.19 0.07 -11.26
N THR A 27 0.18 1.30 -11.79
CA THR A 27 -0.51 2.43 -11.15
C THR A 27 -2.01 2.15 -11.04
N GLY A 28 -2.63 1.64 -12.11
CA GLY A 28 -4.05 1.28 -12.11
C GLY A 28 -4.38 0.14 -11.14
N GLU A 29 -3.53 -0.90 -11.06
CA GLU A 29 -3.70 -1.99 -10.10
C GLU A 29 -3.56 -1.51 -8.65
N ALA A 30 -2.64 -0.58 -8.36
CA ALA A 30 -2.50 0.02 -7.02
C ALA A 30 -3.80 0.71 -6.57
N GLN A 31 -4.40 1.50 -7.46
CA GLN A 31 -5.66 2.19 -7.18
C GLN A 31 -6.81 1.21 -6.94
N GLN A 32 -6.93 0.17 -7.79
CA GLN A 32 -7.96 -0.86 -7.62
C GLN A 32 -7.80 -1.61 -6.29
N LEU A 33 -6.56 -1.91 -5.89
CA LEU A 33 -6.30 -2.52 -4.58
C LEU A 33 -6.71 -1.58 -3.44
N ALA A 34 -6.42 -0.28 -3.55
CA ALA A 34 -6.79 0.69 -2.52
C ALA A 34 -8.32 0.77 -2.34
N ASP A 35 -9.07 0.71 -3.44
CA ASP A 35 -10.54 0.66 -3.41
C ASP A 35 -11.07 -0.64 -2.77
N MET A 36 -10.39 -1.76 -2.98
CA MET A 36 -10.77 -3.06 -2.44
C MET A 36 -10.42 -3.27 -0.97
N VAL A 37 -9.37 -2.59 -0.47
CA VAL A 37 -8.88 -2.74 0.90
C VAL A 37 -9.98 -2.49 1.93
N GLY A 38 -10.84 -1.49 1.72
CA GLY A 38 -11.95 -1.20 2.63
C GLY A 38 -13.05 -2.27 2.71
N TRP A 39 -12.97 -3.33 1.90
CA TRP A 39 -13.90 -4.45 1.90
C TRP A 39 -13.31 -5.70 2.57
N ALA A 40 -12.06 -5.64 3.04
CA ALA A 40 -11.45 -6.76 3.75
C ALA A 40 -12.07 -6.92 5.15
N ASP A 41 -12.40 -8.15 5.54
CA ASP A 41 -13.07 -8.42 6.82
C ASP A 41 -12.14 -8.41 8.04
N ASP A 42 -10.82 -8.36 7.83
CA ASP A 42 -9.80 -8.51 8.87
C ASP A 42 -8.62 -7.56 8.62
N ILE A 43 -7.80 -7.39 9.65
CA ILE A 43 -6.55 -6.63 9.61
C ILE A 43 -5.63 -7.23 8.55
N ILE A 44 -5.20 -6.41 7.61
CA ILE A 44 -4.32 -6.76 6.49
C ILE A 44 -2.86 -6.80 6.96
N ASP A 45 -2.42 -5.81 7.74
CA ASP A 45 -1.04 -5.64 8.19
C ASP A 45 -0.85 -5.92 9.69
N LYS A 46 -1.13 -7.16 10.10
CA LYS A 46 -1.05 -7.58 11.51
C LYS A 46 0.34 -7.46 12.12
N ASP A 47 1.39 -7.67 11.33
CA ASP A 47 2.79 -7.77 11.77
C ASP A 47 3.69 -6.67 11.18
N CYS A 48 3.11 -5.57 10.68
CA CYS A 48 3.82 -4.49 9.96
C CYS A 48 4.59 -4.94 8.70
N ARG A 49 4.35 -6.16 8.21
CA ARG A 49 5.05 -6.72 7.05
C ARG A 49 4.63 -6.05 5.75
N VAL A 50 3.38 -5.65 5.63
CA VAL A 50 2.86 -5.03 4.41
C VAL A 50 3.34 -3.59 4.34
N SER A 51 3.21 -2.81 5.43
CA SER A 51 3.74 -1.45 5.49
C SER A 51 5.25 -1.41 5.25
N ASP A 52 6.05 -2.26 5.89
CA ASP A 52 7.50 -2.33 5.66
C ASP A 52 7.85 -2.62 4.19
N ALA A 53 7.14 -3.55 3.56
CA ALA A 53 7.34 -3.90 2.15
C ALA A 53 7.00 -2.74 1.21
N PHE A 54 5.92 -2.00 1.50
CA PHE A 54 5.52 -0.83 0.71
C PHE A 54 6.45 0.37 0.91
N MET A 55 7.00 0.56 2.11
CA MET A 55 8.05 1.57 2.36
C MET A 55 9.31 1.27 1.55
N ASP A 56 9.75 0.00 1.47
CA ASP A 56 10.88 -0.39 0.62
C ASP A 56 10.58 -0.15 -0.87
N LEU A 57 9.36 -0.45 -1.32
CA LEU A 57 8.92 -0.15 -2.69
C LEU A 57 8.96 1.35 -3.02
N GLN A 58 8.46 2.21 -2.13
CA GLN A 58 8.54 3.66 -2.31
C GLN A 58 9.99 4.15 -2.36
N ALA A 59 10.85 3.66 -1.46
CA ALA A 59 12.27 4.01 -1.47
C ALA A 59 12.95 3.64 -2.81
N ARG A 60 12.63 2.46 -3.37
CA ARG A 60 13.12 2.02 -4.68
C ARG A 60 12.58 2.86 -5.83
N ALA A 61 11.26 3.14 -5.84
CA ALA A 61 10.64 3.97 -6.86
C ALA A 61 11.27 5.36 -6.89
N ARG A 62 11.47 5.97 -5.71
CA ARG A 62 12.19 7.23 -5.57
C ARG A 62 13.61 7.15 -6.12
N ALA A 63 14.39 6.17 -5.70
CA ALA A 63 15.78 6.01 -6.17
C ALA A 63 15.84 5.82 -7.70
N ARG A 64 14.88 5.08 -8.28
CA ARG A 64 14.76 4.90 -9.73
C ARG A 64 14.43 6.22 -10.42
N HIS A 65 13.46 6.98 -9.90
CA HIS A 65 13.10 8.29 -10.43
C HIS A 65 14.27 9.29 -10.37
N GLU A 66 15.07 9.29 -9.30
CA GLU A 66 16.26 10.13 -9.18
C GLU A 66 17.32 9.82 -10.26
N VAL A 67 17.33 8.60 -10.80
CA VAL A 67 18.23 8.18 -11.89
C VAL A 67 17.63 8.42 -13.27
N SER A 68 16.36 8.06 -13.50
CA SER A 68 15.73 8.10 -14.83
C SER A 68 15.02 9.43 -15.13
N ASN A 69 14.61 10.18 -14.10
CA ASN A 69 13.72 11.33 -14.19
C ASN A 69 12.40 11.03 -14.95
N ASP A 70 11.91 9.80 -14.82
CA ASP A 70 10.67 9.33 -15.45
C ASP A 70 9.44 9.65 -14.59
N GLY A 71 8.58 10.55 -15.07
CA GLY A 71 7.37 10.96 -14.36
C GLY A 71 6.41 9.82 -14.03
N ASN A 72 6.39 8.73 -14.80
CA ASN A 72 5.55 7.57 -14.48
C ASN A 72 6.06 6.82 -13.23
N VAL A 73 7.36 6.84 -12.97
CA VAL A 73 7.92 6.28 -11.73
C VAL A 73 7.55 7.13 -10.52
N ALA A 74 7.51 8.46 -10.66
CA ALA A 74 7.03 9.35 -9.61
C ALA A 74 5.54 9.12 -9.31
N ILE A 75 4.70 8.96 -10.34
CA ILE A 75 3.28 8.61 -10.17
C ILE A 75 3.14 7.26 -9.44
N LEU A 76 3.90 6.25 -9.84
CA LEU A 76 3.90 4.94 -9.19
C LEU A 76 4.29 5.05 -7.69
N HIS A 77 5.30 5.86 -7.37
CA HIS A 77 5.70 6.13 -5.98
C HIS A 77 4.54 6.70 -5.14
N ASP A 78 3.79 7.64 -5.70
CA ASP A 78 2.71 8.32 -4.99
C ASP A 78 1.53 7.38 -4.73
N VAL A 79 1.10 6.61 -5.74
CA VAL A 79 0.00 5.65 -5.56
C VAL A 79 0.36 4.48 -4.64
N LEU A 80 1.64 4.09 -4.56
CA LEU A 80 2.12 3.14 -3.55
C LEU A 80 1.90 3.69 -2.13
N GLY A 81 2.10 4.99 -1.94
CA GLY A 81 1.84 5.68 -0.68
C GLY A 81 0.36 5.75 -0.35
N GLU A 82 -0.48 6.03 -1.35
CA GLU A 82 -1.94 6.03 -1.19
C GLU A 82 -2.48 4.65 -0.80
N LEU A 83 -2.02 3.59 -1.46
CA LEU A 83 -2.38 2.21 -1.13
C LEU A 83 -1.94 1.83 0.29
N MET A 84 -0.71 2.17 0.68
CA MET A 84 -0.24 1.95 2.04
C MET A 84 -1.10 2.71 3.08
N ALA A 85 -1.44 3.97 2.81
CA ALA A 85 -2.30 4.75 3.69
C ALA A 85 -3.72 4.15 3.81
N ALA A 86 -4.28 3.65 2.70
CA ALA A 86 -5.57 2.97 2.69
C ALA A 86 -5.55 1.71 3.58
N ILE A 87 -4.49 0.89 3.48
CA ILE A 87 -4.30 -0.31 4.31
C ILE A 87 -4.21 0.07 5.79
N LEU A 88 -3.36 1.04 6.14
CA LEU A 88 -3.18 1.44 7.53
C LEU A 88 -4.47 2.00 8.14
N LYS A 89 -5.22 2.79 7.38
CA LYS A 89 -6.51 3.32 7.82
C LYS A 89 -7.54 2.20 8.03
N HIS A 90 -7.65 1.28 7.07
CA HIS A 90 -8.53 0.12 7.19
C HIS A 90 -8.22 -0.70 8.45
N ASP A 91 -6.95 -0.96 8.70
CA ASP A 91 -6.51 -1.71 9.87
C ASP A 91 -6.76 -0.93 11.17
N GLU A 92 -6.64 0.40 11.15
CA GLU A 92 -7.01 1.25 12.28
C GLU A 92 -8.51 1.19 12.56
N ASP A 93 -9.36 1.26 11.53
CA ASP A 93 -10.82 1.22 11.64
C ASP A 93 -11.33 -0.13 12.20
N LEU A 94 -10.59 -1.22 11.96
CA LEU A 94 -10.90 -2.56 12.48
C LEU A 94 -10.35 -2.83 13.88
N ARG A 95 -9.38 -2.05 14.36
CA ARG A 95 -8.88 -2.19 15.73
C ARG A 95 -9.99 -1.74 16.67
N PRO A 96 -10.44 -2.58 17.62
CA PRO A 96 -11.39 -2.13 18.61
C PRO A 96 -10.80 -0.92 19.32
N SER A 97 -11.53 0.20 19.32
CA SER A 97 -11.18 1.34 20.15
C SER A 97 -10.99 0.82 21.56
N SER A 98 -9.84 1.11 22.17
CA SER A 98 -9.61 0.86 23.59
C SER A 98 -10.45 1.83 24.45
N ASP A 99 -11.73 1.99 24.11
CA ASP A 99 -12.72 2.58 24.99
C ASP A 99 -13.20 1.45 25.90
N SER A 100 -12.46 1.37 27.01
CA SER A 100 -12.93 0.97 28.33
C SER A 100 -14.44 0.73 28.39
N ASP A 101 -14.83 -0.54 28.35
CA ASP A 101 -15.96 -1.01 29.14
C ASP A 101 -15.62 -0.73 30.61
N ASP A 102 -15.87 0.50 31.09
CA ASP A 102 -16.21 0.71 32.50
C ASP A 102 -17.73 0.71 32.59
N ASP A 103 -18.25 -0.51 32.60
CA ASP A 103 -19.56 -0.85 33.14
C ASP A 103 -19.57 -0.49 34.64
N SER A 104 -19.75 0.79 34.93
CA SER A 104 -20.19 1.24 36.24
C SER A 104 -21.70 1.40 36.24
N GLY A 105 -22.40 0.29 35.99
CA GLY A 105 -23.70 0.05 36.60
C GLY A 105 -23.56 0.02 38.12
N VAL A 106 -23.73 1.16 38.79
CA VAL A 106 -23.93 1.22 40.24
C VAL A 106 -25.02 2.24 40.59
N LEU A 107 -26.20 1.66 40.88
CA LEU A 107 -27.33 2.13 41.70
C LEU A 107 -28.16 3.34 41.23
#